data_AF-A0A971G4W8-F1
#
_entry.id   AF-A0A971G4W8-F1
#
_cell.length_a   1.000
_cell.length_b   1.000
_cell.length_c   1.000
_cell.angle_alpha   90.00
_cell.angle_beta   90.00
_cell.angle_gamma   90.00
#
_symmetry.space_group_name_H-M   'P 1'
#
loop_
_entity.id
_entity.type
_entity.pdbx_description
1 polymer ?
#
loop_
_entity_poly.entity_id
_entity_poly.type
_entity_poly.pdbx_seq_one_letter_code
_entity_poly.pdbx_strand_id
1 'polypeptide(L)'
;VRAMVGLHRHDRRLHRVLFEESPRPPEQLARLHRLEGDLTRFVAGLLAAHPDVTVPDVDLAARFVVVTIESLVHRVATDPAGSVDDDGLTAEIVRVVTAYLTS
;
A
#
# COMPACT_ATOMS: atom_id res chain seq x y z
N VAL A 1 2.82 -5.31 -4.54
CA VAL A 1 2.83 -4.05 -5.33
C VAL A 1 1.97 -4.14 -6.58
N ARG A 2 2.30 -4.95 -7.60
CA ARG A 2 1.51 -5.07 -8.86
C ARG A 2 0.00 -5.23 -8.68
N ALA A 3 -0.43 -6.11 -7.77
CA ALA A 3 -1.86 -6.31 -7.49
C ALA A 3 -2.55 -5.02 -7.01
N MET A 4 -1.88 -4.21 -6.17
CA MET A 4 -2.44 -2.93 -5.71
C MET A 4 -2.48 -1.90 -6.84
N VAL A 5 -1.46 -1.84 -7.70
CA VAL A 5 -1.46 -0.96 -8.88
C VAL A 5 -2.63 -1.27 -9.80
N GLY A 6 -2.81 -2.55 -10.15
CA GLY A 6 -3.92 -3.00 -10.99
C GLY A 6 -5.29 -2.66 -10.41
N LEU A 7 -5.48 -2.91 -9.10
CA LEU A 7 -6.74 -2.60 -8.40
C LEU A 7 -7.11 -1.12 -8.50
N HIS A 8 -6.16 -0.21 -8.26
CA HIS A 8 -6.42 1.23 -8.23
C HIS A 8 -6.67 1.82 -9.62
N ARG A 9 -6.06 1.27 -10.69
CA ARG A 9 -6.32 1.73 -12.06
C ARG A 9 -7.66 1.23 -12.59
N HIS A 10 -8.07 0.01 -12.24
CA HIS A 10 -9.30 -0.59 -12.76
C HIS A 10 -10.56 0.10 -12.22
N ASP A 11 -10.52 0.64 -10.99
CA ASP A 11 -11.71 1.22 -10.37
C ASP A 11 -11.44 2.55 -9.64
N ARG A 12 -10.85 3.51 -10.38
CA ARG A 12 -10.58 4.88 -9.90
C ARG A 12 -11.82 5.57 -9.33
N ARG A 13 -12.99 5.33 -9.93
CA ARG A 13 -14.26 5.92 -9.50
C ARG A 13 -14.74 5.31 -8.19
N LEU A 14 -14.63 3.99 -8.02
CA LEU A 14 -14.94 3.35 -6.74
C LEU A 14 -13.98 3.80 -5.64
N HIS A 15 -12.68 3.94 -5.92
CA HIS A 15 -11.72 4.43 -4.91
C HIS A 15 -12.07 5.87 -4.48
N ARG A 16 -12.39 6.74 -5.43
CA ARG A 16 -12.81 8.12 -5.12
C ARG A 16 -14.09 8.18 -4.26
N VAL A 17 -15.09 7.38 -4.61
CA VAL A 17 -16.35 7.32 -3.84
C VAL A 17 -16.13 6.71 -2.44
N LEU A 18 -15.30 5.66 -2.34
CA LEU A 18 -15.03 4.98 -1.07
C LEU A 18 -14.10 5.77 -0.15
N PHE A 19 -13.20 6.63 -0.66
CA PHE A 19 -12.16 7.27 0.13
C PHE A 19 -12.21 8.81 0.17
N GLU A 20 -12.84 9.47 -0.79
CA GLU A 20 -12.77 10.93 -0.94
C GLU A 20 -14.14 11.64 -0.89
N GLU A 21 -15.24 10.99 -1.32
CA GLU A 21 -16.51 11.71 -1.61
C GLU A 21 -17.73 11.39 -0.70
N SER A 22 -17.62 10.56 0.36
CA SER A 22 -18.77 10.26 1.24
C SER A 22 -18.42 9.86 2.68
N PRO A 23 -19.22 10.21 3.72
CA PRO A 23 -19.09 9.60 5.04
C PRO A 23 -19.47 8.12 4.98
N ARG A 24 -18.48 7.24 5.13
CA ARG A 24 -18.65 5.79 5.11
C ARG A 24 -19.64 5.34 6.20
N PRO A 25 -20.59 4.44 5.90
CA PRO A 25 -21.28 3.65 6.91
C PRO A 25 -20.26 3.04 7.89
N PRO A 26 -20.46 3.14 9.22
CA PRO A 26 -19.47 2.69 10.21
C PRO A 26 -19.00 1.24 10.01
N GLU A 27 -19.88 0.36 9.55
CA GLU A 27 -19.60 -1.04 9.23
C GLU A 27 -18.58 -1.23 8.09
N GLN A 28 -18.62 -0.35 7.07
CA GLN A 28 -17.71 -0.40 5.93
C GLN A 28 -16.32 0.10 6.34
N LEU A 29 -16.27 1.17 7.13
CA LEU A 29 -15.03 1.67 7.71
C LEU A 29 -14.38 0.62 8.62
N ALA A 30 -15.17 -0.04 9.47
CA ALA A 30 -14.69 -1.13 10.33
C ALA A 30 -14.15 -2.31 9.52
N ARG A 31 -14.78 -2.65 8.39
CA ARG A 31 -14.28 -3.69 7.47
C ARG A 31 -12.95 -3.31 6.84
N LEU A 32 -12.81 -2.05 6.41
CA LEU A 32 -11.55 -1.51 5.86
C LEU A 32 -10.41 -1.58 6.87
N HIS A 33 -10.64 -1.10 8.10
CA HIS A 33 -9.62 -1.17 9.17
C HIS A 33 -9.23 -2.61 9.51
N ARG A 34 -10.18 -3.56 9.48
CA ARG A 34 -9.85 -4.99 9.67
C ARG A 34 -8.95 -5.50 8.56
N LEU A 35 -9.27 -5.20 7.30
CA LEU A 35 -8.46 -5.61 6.16
C LEU A 35 -7.04 -5.02 6.21
N GLU A 36 -6.92 -3.74 6.55
CA GLU A 36 -5.62 -3.06 6.74
C GLU A 36 -4.82 -3.71 7.86
N GLY A 37 -5.46 -4.02 9.00
CA GLY A 37 -4.84 -4.73 10.12
C GLY A 37 -4.39 -6.14 9.77
N ASP A 38 -5.19 -6.88 9.00
CA ASP A 38 -4.87 -8.23 8.52
C ASP A 38 -3.66 -8.21 7.57
N LEU A 39 -3.65 -7.25 6.63
CA LEU A 39 -2.55 -7.06 5.70
C LEU A 39 -1.25 -6.67 6.42
N THR A 40 -1.34 -5.76 7.40
CA THR A 40 -0.18 -5.32 8.19
C THR A 40 0.42 -6.48 8.97
N ARG A 41 -0.42 -7.31 9.64
CA ARG A 41 0.06 -8.50 10.36
C ARG A 41 0.70 -9.53 9.44
N PHE A 42 0.13 -9.75 8.26
CA PHE A 42 0.72 -10.62 7.26
C PHE A 42 2.11 -10.13 6.82
N VAL A 43 2.24 -8.83 6.52
CA VAL A 43 3.52 -8.23 6.15
C VAL A 43 4.53 -8.31 7.30
N ALA A 44 4.12 -8.05 8.55
CA ALA A 44 5.00 -8.19 9.72
C ALA A 44 5.58 -9.61 9.83
N GLY A 45 4.75 -10.64 9.63
CA GLY A 45 5.21 -12.03 9.62
C GLY A 45 6.21 -12.33 8.50
N LEU A 46 6.03 -11.75 7.31
CA LEU A 46 6.99 -11.88 6.21
C LEU A 46 8.31 -11.18 6.52
N LEU A 47 8.26 -9.97 7.06
CA LEU A 47 9.45 -9.18 7.38
C LEU A 47 10.26 -9.82 8.51
N ALA A 48 9.60 -10.31 9.56
CA ALA A 48 10.25 -10.96 10.69
C ALA A 48 11.01 -12.25 10.28
N ALA A 49 10.57 -12.92 9.22
CA ALA A 49 11.19 -14.13 8.71
C ALA A 49 12.31 -13.88 7.70
N HIS A 50 12.53 -12.61 7.28
CA HIS A 50 13.45 -12.29 6.20
C HIS A 50 14.82 -11.84 6.72
N PRO A 51 15.93 -12.52 6.37
CA PRO A 51 17.24 -12.28 6.99
C PRO A 51 17.85 -10.91 6.68
N ASP A 52 17.50 -10.32 5.53
CA ASP A 52 18.04 -9.01 5.11
C ASP A 52 17.32 -7.82 5.75
N VAL A 53 16.25 -8.03 6.52
CA VAL A 53 15.50 -6.95 7.17
C VAL A 53 16.26 -6.49 8.42
N THR A 54 16.66 -5.21 8.45
CA THR A 54 17.50 -4.62 9.50
C THR A 54 16.75 -3.69 10.45
N VAL A 55 15.47 -3.42 10.18
CA VAL A 55 14.66 -2.49 10.99
C VAL A 55 14.46 -2.99 12.43
N PRO A 56 14.53 -2.10 13.44
CA PRO A 56 14.44 -2.50 14.85
C PRO A 56 13.02 -2.86 15.31
N ASP A 57 11.99 -2.25 14.69
CA ASP A 57 10.58 -2.50 15.00
C ASP A 57 9.86 -2.99 13.74
N VAL A 58 9.71 -4.31 13.64
CA VAL A 58 9.14 -4.98 12.46
C VAL A 58 7.64 -4.69 12.31
N ASP A 59 6.90 -4.57 13.41
CA ASP A 59 5.46 -4.27 13.36
C ASP A 59 5.22 -2.85 12.85
N LEU A 60 6.00 -1.89 13.34
CA LEU A 60 5.96 -0.51 12.84
C LEU A 60 6.41 -0.44 11.38
N ALA A 61 7.49 -1.14 11.01
CA ALA A 61 7.97 -1.19 9.63
C ALA A 61 6.93 -1.79 8.68
N ALA A 62 6.24 -2.86 9.08
CA ALA A 62 5.17 -3.46 8.29
C ALA A 62 4.04 -2.46 8.02
N ARG A 63 3.63 -1.70 9.04
CA ARG A 63 2.63 -0.65 8.88
C ARG A 63 3.11 0.44 7.92
N PHE A 64 4.35 0.88 8.04
CA PHE A 64 4.96 1.87 7.14
C PHE A 64 4.96 1.36 5.70
N VAL A 65 5.38 0.12 5.46
CA VAL A 65 5.38 -0.48 4.13
C VAL A 65 3.99 -0.49 3.51
N VAL A 66 2.97 -0.93 4.24
CA VAL A 66 1.58 -0.97 3.75
C VAL A 66 1.11 0.44 3.38
N VAL A 67 1.24 1.40 4.29
CA VAL A 67 0.78 2.78 4.09
C VAL A 67 1.54 3.46 2.96
N THR A 68 2.86 3.24 2.84
CA THR A 68 3.67 3.79 1.76
C THR A 68 3.24 3.25 0.40
N ILE A 69 3.06 1.92 0.27
CA ILE A 69 2.60 1.32 -0.98
C ILE A 69 1.21 1.87 -1.34
N GLU A 70 0.26 1.88 -0.40
CA GLU A 70 -1.09 2.40 -0.64
C GLU A 70 -1.05 3.86 -1.09
N SER A 71 -0.33 4.72 -0.36
CA SER A 71 -0.25 6.15 -0.65
C SER A 71 0.40 6.44 -2.01
N LEU A 72 1.48 5.73 -2.35
CA LEU A 72 2.17 5.92 -3.63
C LEU A 72 1.34 5.40 -4.81
N VAL A 73 0.72 4.22 -4.67
CA VAL A 73 -0.18 3.70 -5.70
C VAL A 73 -1.37 4.63 -5.89
N HIS A 74 -2.03 5.05 -4.80
CA HIS A 74 -3.19 5.95 -4.88
C HIS A 74 -2.82 7.26 -5.57
N ARG A 75 -1.72 7.91 -5.18
CA ARG A 75 -1.35 9.22 -5.74
C ARG A 75 -0.78 9.16 -7.14
N VAL A 76 0.09 8.20 -7.43
CA VAL A 76 0.86 8.17 -8.70
C VAL A 76 0.12 7.39 -9.78
N ALA A 77 -0.51 6.25 -9.47
CA ALA A 77 -1.21 5.47 -10.48
C ALA A 77 -2.52 6.13 -10.94
N THR A 78 -3.07 7.04 -10.12
CA THR A 78 -4.32 7.73 -10.44
C THR A 78 -4.12 9.15 -10.97
N ASP A 79 -2.88 9.68 -10.95
CA ASP A 79 -2.54 11.01 -11.43
C ASP A 79 -3.01 11.20 -12.89
N PRO A 80 -3.94 12.12 -13.18
CA PRO A 80 -4.39 12.41 -14.53
C PRO A 80 -3.29 12.97 -15.44
N ALA A 81 -2.25 13.58 -14.87
CA ALA A 81 -1.18 14.25 -15.60
C ALA A 81 0.07 13.36 -15.83
N GLY A 82 0.14 12.20 -15.15
CA GLY A 82 1.30 11.31 -15.17
C GLY A 82 1.10 10.07 -16.05
N SER A 83 2.06 9.81 -16.96
CA SER A 83 2.07 8.62 -17.83
C SER A 83 2.99 7.51 -17.32
N VAL A 84 3.16 7.37 -16.00
CA VAL A 84 3.99 6.29 -15.46
C VAL A 84 3.31 4.96 -15.75
N ASP A 85 4.03 4.07 -16.44
CA ASP A 85 3.57 2.70 -16.67
C ASP A 85 3.64 1.87 -15.37
N ASP A 86 2.79 0.85 -15.29
CA ASP A 86 2.57 0.09 -14.06
C ASP A 86 3.82 -0.66 -13.59
N ASP A 87 4.70 -1.06 -14.53
CA ASP A 87 5.94 -1.76 -14.21
C ASP A 87 6.99 -0.80 -13.67
N GLY A 88 7.12 0.39 -14.27
CA GLY A 88 7.96 1.48 -13.79
C GLY A 88 7.56 1.91 -12.37
N LEU A 89 6.27 2.14 -12.12
CA LEU A 89 5.77 2.48 -10.78
C LEU A 89 6.02 1.34 -9.78
N THR A 90 5.79 0.10 -10.20
CA THR A 90 6.04 -1.08 -9.35
C THR A 90 7.52 -1.16 -8.95
N ALA A 91 8.43 -1.04 -9.92
CA ALA A 91 9.87 -1.11 -9.67
C ALA A 91 10.34 0.00 -8.73
N GLU A 92 9.79 1.20 -8.88
CA GLU A 92 10.09 2.35 -8.02
C GLU A 92 9.66 2.11 -6.57
N ILE A 93 8.42 1.66 -6.37
CA ILE A 93 7.89 1.36 -5.03
C ILE A 93 8.68 0.23 -4.38
N VAL A 94 9.02 -0.82 -5.12
CA VAL A 94 9.87 -1.91 -4.61
C VAL A 94 11.22 -1.36 -4.17
N ARG A 95 11.86 -0.49 -4.96
CA ARG A 95 13.15 0.10 -4.59
C ARG A 95 13.06 0.90 -3.29
N VAL A 96 12.04 1.76 -3.14
CA VAL A 96 11.83 2.54 -1.92
C VAL A 96 11.64 1.64 -0.70
N VAL A 97 10.77 0.63 -0.82
CA VAL A 97 10.47 -0.29 0.28
C VAL A 97 11.68 -1.14 0.65
N THR A 98 12.40 -1.71 -0.32
CA THR A 98 13.60 -2.50 -0.06
C THR A 98 14.67 -1.64 0.61
N ALA A 99 14.94 -0.44 0.08
CA ALA A 99 15.92 0.45 0.69
C ALA A 99 15.55 0.78 2.14
N TYR A 100 14.29 1.10 2.43
CA TYR A 100 13.84 1.35 3.81
C TYR A 100 14.06 0.15 4.74
N LEU A 101 13.83 -1.07 4.27
CA LEU A 101 13.86 -2.28 5.08
C LEU A 101 15.27 -2.82 5.35
N THR A 102 16.25 -2.48 4.52
CA THR A 102 17.59 -3.06 4.56
C THR A 102 18.71 -2.04 4.79
N SER A 103 18.38 -0.76 4.95
CA SER A 103 19.38 0.30 5.22
C SER A 103 19.74 0.42 6.70
#